data_AF-A0A5X7XFD6-F1
#
_entry.id   AF-A0A5X7XFD6-F1
#
_cell.length_a   1.000
_cell.length_b   1.000
_cell.length_c   1.000
_cell.angle_alpha   90.00
_cell.angle_beta   90.00
_cell.angle_gamma   90.00
#
_symmetry.space_group_name_H-M   'P 1'
#
loop_
_entity.id
_entity.type
_entity.pdbx_description
1 polymer ?
#
loop_
_entity_poly.entity_id
_entity_poly.type
_entity_poly.pdbx_seq_one_letter_code
_entity_poly.pdbx_strand_id
1 'polypeptide(L)'
;MEKYNSCINHNPDSHIFLTVISGVLIFVIGQIILKWFMEPLLSMKEQLGKTSALFLREQSVITNCSDKDDVVNQLKECASSLLAKKSAITLYCLFSCIRLVPSAKNVQNATQSINLIAGLIQQNDKKGNAAMDIHAEMEKIAKYLKIVVKYG
;
A
#
# COMPACT_ATOMS: atom_id res chain seq x y z
N MET A 1 58.16 -36.27 -20.37
CA MET A 1 58.03 -35.16 -19.39
C MET A 1 56.59 -34.65 -19.37
N GLU A 2 55.61 -35.50 -19.04
CA GLU A 2 54.17 -35.11 -19.10
C GLU A 2 53.42 -35.28 -17.77
N LYS A 3 54.04 -35.88 -16.74
CA LYS A 3 53.36 -36.11 -15.45
C LYS A 3 53.48 -34.96 -14.43
N TYR A 4 54.21 -33.89 -14.73
CA TYR A 4 54.46 -32.80 -13.76
C TYR A 4 53.54 -31.58 -13.93
N ASN A 5 52.86 -31.43 -15.07
CA ASN A 5 51.99 -30.28 -15.33
C ASN A 5 50.55 -30.45 -14.84
N SER A 6 50.20 -31.60 -14.24
CA SER A 6 48.84 -31.87 -13.76
C SER A 6 48.59 -31.42 -12.31
N CYS A 7 49.61 -30.91 -11.61
CA CYS A 7 49.51 -30.51 -10.20
C CYS A 7 49.51 -28.99 -9.97
N ILE A 8 49.40 -28.18 -11.03
CA ILE A 8 49.35 -26.73 -10.93
C ILE A 8 47.92 -26.27 -11.25
N ASN A 9 47.27 -25.63 -10.29
CA ASN A 9 45.94 -24.99 -10.31
C ASN A 9 44.73 -25.77 -9.77
N HIS A 10 44.86 -26.36 -8.58
CA HIS A 10 43.68 -26.47 -7.71
C HIS A 10 44.02 -25.93 -6.32
N ASN A 11 43.86 -24.62 -6.15
CA ASN A 11 43.95 -23.99 -4.84
C ASN A 11 42.61 -24.22 -4.11
N PRO A 12 42.53 -25.07 -3.07
CA PRO A 12 41.27 -25.33 -2.35
C PRO A 12 40.72 -24.07 -1.65
N ASP A 13 41.59 -23.11 -1.33
CA ASP A 13 41.22 -21.87 -0.66
C ASP A 13 40.34 -20.96 -1.54
N SER A 14 40.49 -21.05 -2.87
CA SER A 14 39.67 -20.24 -3.79
C SER A 14 38.21 -20.70 -3.79
N HIS A 15 37.95 -21.99 -3.62
CA HIS A 15 36.59 -22.54 -3.53
C HIS A 15 35.90 -22.12 -2.24
N ILE A 16 36.63 -22.13 -1.11
CA ILE A 16 36.10 -21.67 0.18
C ILE A 16 35.80 -20.18 0.12
N PHE A 17 36.70 -19.37 -0.44
CA PHE A 17 36.49 -17.93 -0.60
C PHE A 17 35.28 -17.61 -1.51
N LEU A 18 35.11 -18.35 -2.61
CA LEU A 18 33.97 -18.20 -3.52
C LEU A 18 32.64 -18.55 -2.84
N THR A 19 32.58 -19.59 -2.02
CA THR A 19 31.35 -19.95 -1.30
C THR A 19 30.98 -18.91 -0.25
N VAL A 20 31.97 -18.38 0.48
CA VAL A 20 31.76 -17.28 1.44
C VAL A 20 31.25 -16.03 0.73
N ILE A 21 31.89 -15.62 -0.37
CA ILE A 21 31.43 -14.46 -1.18
C ILE A 21 30.03 -14.69 -1.72
N SER A 22 29.75 -15.88 -2.24
CA SER A 22 28.42 -16.21 -2.76
C SER A 22 27.35 -16.11 -1.67
N GLY A 23 27.64 -16.62 -0.47
CA GLY A 23 26.75 -16.50 0.69
C GLY A 23 26.48 -15.04 1.07
N VAL A 24 27.53 -14.22 1.16
CA VAL A 24 27.39 -12.78 1.46
C VAL A 24 26.60 -12.07 0.36
N LEU A 25 26.85 -12.40 -0.91
CA LEU A 25 26.15 -11.79 -2.04
C LEU A 25 24.65 -12.11 -2.02
N ILE A 26 24.29 -13.38 -1.80
CA ILE A 26 22.88 -13.80 -1.67
C ILE A 26 22.23 -13.11 -0.47
N PHE A 27 22.94 -12.99 0.66
CA PHE A 27 22.45 -12.28 1.83
C PHE A 27 22.16 -10.80 1.54
N VAL A 28 23.11 -10.09 0.92
CA VAL A 28 22.95 -8.68 0.56
C VAL A 28 21.81 -8.49 -0.43
N ILE A 29 21.70 -9.34 -1.45
CA ILE A 29 20.57 -9.32 -2.40
C ILE A 29 19.24 -9.54 -1.66
N GLY A 30 19.20 -10.49 -0.73
CA GLY A 30 18.02 -10.74 0.10
C GLY A 30 17.61 -9.52 0.93
N GLN A 31 18.59 -8.84 1.55
CA GLN A 31 18.33 -7.61 2.31
C GLN A 31 17.84 -6.46 1.43
N ILE A 32 18.39 -6.32 0.22
CA ILE A 32 17.93 -5.32 -0.75
C ILE A 32 16.48 -5.60 -1.12
N ILE A 33 16.13 -6.85 -1.46
CA ILE A 33 14.75 -7.22 -1.78
C ILE A 33 13.83 -6.95 -0.59
N LEU A 34 14.21 -7.33 0.63
CA LEU A 34 13.38 -7.07 1.80
C LEU A 34 13.15 -5.57 2.02
N LYS A 35 14.21 -4.76 2.03
CA LYS A 35 14.09 -3.31 2.26
C LYS A 35 13.33 -2.60 1.14
N TRP A 36 13.63 -2.91 -0.12
CA TRP A 36 12.97 -2.26 -1.25
C TRP A 36 11.53 -2.69 -1.47
N PHE A 37 11.16 -3.93 -1.14
CA PHE A 37 9.83 -4.46 -1.45
C PHE A 37 8.91 -4.49 -0.23
N MET A 38 9.40 -4.90 0.95
CA MET A 38 8.56 -5.06 2.13
C MET A 38 8.21 -3.72 2.79
N GLU A 39 9.16 -2.79 2.88
CA GLU A 39 8.90 -1.46 3.48
C GLU A 39 7.78 -0.69 2.75
N PRO A 40 7.80 -0.50 1.41
CA PRO A 40 6.72 0.21 0.73
C PRO A 40 5.40 -0.57 0.74
N LEU A 41 5.45 -1.90 0.72
CA LEU A 41 4.25 -2.73 0.79
C LEU A 41 3.57 -2.64 2.17
N LEU A 42 4.35 -2.75 3.24
CA LEU A 42 3.87 -2.61 4.60
C LEU A 42 3.28 -1.22 4.82
N SER A 43 3.98 -0.17 4.39
CA SER A 43 3.51 1.20 4.53
C SER A 43 2.19 1.46 3.80
N MET A 44 1.98 0.84 2.62
CA MET A 44 0.70 0.89 1.94
C MET A 44 -0.40 0.17 2.71
N LYS A 45 -0.14 -1.03 3.24
CA LYS A 45 -1.11 -1.77 4.07
C LYS A 45 -1.46 -1.03 5.35
N GLU A 46 -0.49 -0.40 6.00
CA GLU A 46 -0.73 0.47 7.15
C GLU A 46 -1.64 1.64 6.78
N GLN A 47 -1.42 2.28 5.63
CA GLN A 47 -2.27 3.38 5.18
C GLN A 47 -3.71 2.90 4.87
N LEU A 48 -3.87 1.71 4.29
CA LEU A 48 -5.19 1.08 4.09
C LEU A 48 -5.87 0.80 5.44
N GLY A 49 -5.13 0.31 6.43
CA GLY A 49 -5.63 0.09 7.79
C GLY A 49 -6.04 1.40 8.47
N LYS A 50 -5.24 2.47 8.34
CA LYS A 50 -5.59 3.81 8.83
C LYS A 50 -6.84 4.36 8.15
N THR A 51 -6.98 4.15 6.84
CA THR A 51 -8.19 4.52 6.09
C THR A 51 -9.41 3.80 6.65
N SER A 52 -9.32 2.48 6.82
CA SER A 52 -10.39 1.65 7.41
C SER A 52 -10.76 2.11 8.82
N ALA A 53 -9.78 2.34 9.68
CA ALA A 53 -9.98 2.82 11.04
C ALA A 53 -10.65 4.20 11.08
N LEU A 54 -10.26 5.12 10.19
CA LEU A 54 -10.87 6.44 10.07
C LEU A 54 -12.36 6.33 9.70
N PHE A 55 -12.69 5.51 8.69
CA PHE A 55 -14.08 5.28 8.27
C PHE A 55 -14.93 4.62 9.36
N LEU A 56 -14.36 3.67 10.10
CA LEU A 56 -15.07 3.01 11.20
C LEU A 56 -15.25 3.93 12.42
N ARG A 57 -14.23 4.73 12.75
CA ARG A 57 -14.28 5.66 13.89
C ARG A 57 -15.25 6.82 13.64
N GLU A 58 -15.17 7.43 12.46
CA GLU A 58 -15.98 8.60 12.10
C GLU A 58 -17.25 8.23 11.34
N GLN A 59 -17.65 6.94 11.32
CA GLN A 59 -18.80 6.45 10.55
C GLN A 59 -20.07 7.26 10.84
N SER A 60 -20.32 7.58 12.11
CA SER A 60 -21.49 8.33 12.55
C SER A 60 -21.44 9.79 12.07
N VAL A 61 -20.27 10.42 12.07
CA VAL A 61 -20.09 11.81 11.59
C VAL A 61 -20.20 11.87 10.07
N ILE A 62 -19.57 10.92 9.37
CA ILE A 62 -19.59 10.79 7.92
C ILE A 62 -21.00 10.51 7.41
N THR A 63 -21.72 9.59 8.05
CA THR A 63 -23.09 9.22 7.65
C THR A 63 -24.10 10.32 7.95
N ASN A 64 -23.96 11.01 9.08
CA ASN A 64 -24.87 12.09 9.47
C ASN A 64 -24.53 13.44 8.83
N CYS A 65 -23.53 13.51 7.95
CA CYS A 65 -23.00 14.77 7.40
C CYS A 65 -22.78 15.83 8.50
N SER A 66 -22.30 15.41 9.68
CA SER A 66 -22.13 16.33 10.80
C SER A 66 -20.88 17.17 10.52
N ASP A 67 -21.07 18.48 10.45
CA ASP A 67 -20.08 19.47 10.03
C ASP A 67 -18.88 19.57 10.97
N LYS A 68 -17.96 18.62 10.80
CA LYS A 68 -16.64 18.66 11.43
C LYS A 68 -15.62 18.81 10.31
N ASP A 69 -15.20 20.05 10.07
CA ASP A 69 -14.07 20.35 9.17
C ASP A 69 -12.83 19.49 9.49
N ASP A 70 -12.67 19.10 10.75
CA ASP A 70 -11.64 18.15 11.20
C ASP A 70 -11.72 16.78 10.51
N VAL A 71 -12.92 16.19 10.39
CA VAL A 71 -13.11 14.90 9.71
C VAL A 71 -12.90 15.03 8.20
N VAL A 72 -13.36 16.14 7.62
CA VAL A 72 -13.13 16.45 6.19
C VAL A 72 -11.63 16.57 5.89
N ASN A 73 -10.87 17.25 6.75
CA ASN A 73 -9.43 17.39 6.59
C ASN A 73 -8.72 16.04 6.77
N GLN A 74 -9.07 15.25 7.78
CA GLN A 74 -8.52 13.91 7.96
C GLN A 74 -8.81 13.01 6.75
N LEU A 75 -9.99 13.15 6.13
CA LEU A 75 -10.38 12.37 4.96
C LEU A 75 -9.57 12.78 3.71
N LYS A 76 -9.39 14.08 3.48
CA LYS A 76 -8.54 14.62 2.40
C LYS A 76 -7.07 14.25 2.59
N GLU A 77 -6.56 14.30 3.82
CA GLU A 77 -5.20 13.87 4.18
C GLU A 77 -5.02 12.37 3.96
N CYS A 78 -6.01 11.56 4.33
CA CYS A 78 -6.00 10.13 4.08
C CYS A 78 -5.93 9.82 2.57
N ALA A 79 -6.75 10.50 1.77
CA ALA A 79 -6.78 10.40 0.31
C ALA A 79 -5.43 10.77 -0.33
N SER A 80 -4.85 11.90 0.06
CA SER A 80 -3.57 12.38 -0.48
C SER A 80 -2.41 11.46 -0.07
N SER A 81 -2.38 11.02 1.18
CA SER A 81 -1.39 10.07 1.68
C SER A 81 -1.48 8.72 0.97
N LEU A 82 -2.70 8.21 0.72
CA LEU A 82 -2.90 6.96 -0.02
C LEU A 82 -2.35 7.07 -1.46
N LEU A 83 -2.55 8.21 -2.13
CA LEU A 83 -2.01 8.47 -3.45
C LEU A 83 -0.48 8.62 -3.43
N ALA A 84 0.08 9.30 -2.43
CA ALA A 84 1.52 9.44 -2.26
C ALA A 84 2.21 8.10 -2.01
N LYS A 85 1.63 7.25 -1.14
CA LYS A 85 2.13 5.89 -0.87
C LYS A 85 2.05 4.99 -2.10
N LYS A 86 1.03 5.13 -2.95
CA LYS A 86 0.97 4.46 -4.26
C LYS A 86 2.16 4.87 -5.15
N SER A 87 2.47 6.16 -5.24
CA SER A 87 3.58 6.66 -6.08
C SER A 87 4.96 6.23 -5.58
N ALA A 88 5.10 5.91 -4.29
CA ALA A 88 6.34 5.40 -3.71
C ALA A 88 6.66 3.94 -4.10
N ILE A 89 5.70 3.19 -4.66
CA ILE A 89 5.89 1.77 -5.02
C ILE A 89 6.37 1.69 -6.48
N THR A 90 7.67 1.50 -6.68
CA THR A 90 8.31 1.41 -8.01
C THR A 90 7.76 0.26 -8.88
N LEU A 91 7.42 -0.87 -8.27
CA LEU A 91 6.94 -2.07 -8.98
C LEU A 91 5.47 -2.40 -8.68
N TYR A 92 4.63 -1.38 -8.62
CA TYR A 92 3.21 -1.53 -8.27
C TYR A 92 2.49 -2.58 -9.12
N CYS A 93 2.79 -2.63 -10.42
CA CYS A 93 2.18 -3.59 -11.35
C CYS A 93 2.42 -5.04 -10.92
N LEU A 94 3.64 -5.36 -10.46
CA LEU A 94 4.01 -6.70 -10.02
C LEU A 94 3.24 -7.09 -8.75
N PHE A 95 3.20 -6.20 -7.76
CA PHE A 95 2.46 -6.45 -6.51
C PHE A 95 0.95 -6.55 -6.73
N SER A 96 0.41 -5.76 -7.67
CA SER A 96 -0.99 -5.87 -8.07
C SER A 96 -1.29 -7.19 -8.78
N CYS A 97 -0.34 -7.71 -9.58
CA CYS A 97 -0.47 -9.01 -10.26
C CYS A 97 -0.50 -10.16 -9.25
N ILE A 98 0.37 -10.11 -8.23
CA ILE A 98 0.41 -11.11 -7.15
C ILE A 98 -0.75 -10.89 -6.14
N ARG A 99 -1.70 -9.98 -6.43
CA ARG A 99 -2.88 -9.68 -5.61
C ARG A 99 -2.54 -9.21 -4.17
N LEU A 100 -1.29 -8.80 -3.93
CA LEU A 100 -0.81 -8.37 -2.62
C LEU A 100 -1.31 -6.98 -2.23
N VAL A 101 -1.57 -6.14 -3.24
CA VAL A 101 -2.12 -4.77 -3.12
C VAL A 101 -3.26 -4.57 -4.13
N PRO A 102 -4.19 -3.63 -3.88
CA PRO A 102 -5.21 -3.23 -4.85
C PRO A 102 -4.60 -2.74 -6.15
N SER A 103 -5.33 -2.71 -7.26
CA SER A 103 -4.81 -2.12 -8.51
C SER A 103 -4.59 -0.62 -8.38
N ALA A 104 -3.63 -0.06 -9.13
CA ALA A 104 -3.33 1.36 -9.15
C ALA A 104 -4.56 2.20 -9.51
N LYS A 105 -5.41 1.68 -10.41
CA LYS A 105 -6.70 2.30 -10.79
C LYS A 105 -7.68 2.26 -9.62
N ASN A 106 -7.78 1.14 -8.92
CA ASN A 106 -8.67 1.00 -7.76
C ASN A 106 -8.28 1.95 -6.62
N VAL A 107 -6.98 2.10 -6.34
CA VAL A 107 -6.51 3.05 -5.33
C VAL A 107 -6.89 4.49 -5.71
N GLN A 108 -6.68 4.86 -6.97
CA GLN A 108 -7.06 6.19 -7.44
C GLN A 108 -8.57 6.43 -7.38
N ASN A 109 -9.38 5.44 -7.80
CA ASN A 109 -10.84 5.53 -7.72
C ASN A 109 -11.30 5.65 -6.26
N ALA A 110 -10.69 4.89 -5.35
CA ALA A 110 -10.98 5.00 -3.92
C ALA A 110 -10.60 6.38 -3.36
N THR A 111 -9.42 6.91 -3.70
CA THR A 111 -9.02 8.28 -3.34
C THR A 111 -10.02 9.33 -3.85
N GLN A 112 -10.53 9.16 -5.07
CA GLN A 112 -11.55 10.05 -5.62
C GLN A 112 -12.86 9.95 -4.83
N SER A 113 -13.36 8.75 -4.55
CA SER A 113 -14.55 8.54 -3.71
C SER A 113 -14.38 9.13 -2.31
N ILE A 114 -13.19 8.99 -1.69
CA ILE A 114 -12.86 9.59 -0.39
C ILE A 114 -12.98 11.12 -0.45
N ASN A 115 -12.41 11.75 -1.49
CA ASN A 115 -12.50 13.20 -1.67
C ASN A 115 -13.93 13.68 -1.99
N LEU A 116 -14.72 12.88 -2.71
CA LEU A 116 -16.14 13.17 -2.95
C LEU A 116 -16.93 13.18 -1.63
N ILE A 117 -16.74 12.19 -0.77
CA ILE A 117 -17.35 12.16 0.57
C ILE A 117 -16.94 13.40 1.37
N ALA A 118 -15.65 13.77 1.34
CA ALA A 118 -15.17 14.96 2.04
C ALA A 118 -15.87 16.25 1.54
N GLY A 119 -16.08 16.37 0.23
CA GLY A 119 -16.81 17.47 -0.38
C GLY A 119 -18.29 17.49 -0.03
N LEU A 120 -18.95 16.32 0.01
CA LEU A 120 -20.36 16.19 0.39
C LEU A 120 -20.60 16.61 1.85
N ILE A 121 -19.70 16.23 2.76
CA ILE A 121 -19.76 16.64 4.18
C ILE A 121 -19.55 18.15 4.29
N GLN A 122 -18.52 18.70 3.63
CA GLN A 122 -18.19 20.13 3.70
C GLN A 122 -19.27 21.04 3.09
N GLN A 123 -20.01 20.54 2.09
CA GLN A 123 -21.13 21.29 1.50
C GLN A 123 -22.37 21.34 2.41
N ASN A 124 -22.36 20.70 3.59
CA ASN A 124 -23.52 20.62 4.51
C ASN A 124 -24.82 20.35 3.73
N ASP A 125 -24.76 19.42 2.76
CA ASP A 125 -25.69 19.53 1.66
C ASP A 125 -27.10 19.15 2.12
N LYS A 126 -27.94 20.18 2.09
CA LYS A 126 -29.37 20.21 2.39
C LYS A 126 -30.20 19.34 1.41
N LYS A 127 -29.58 18.59 0.49
CA LYS A 127 -30.24 17.53 -0.28
C LYS A 127 -30.38 16.30 0.59
N GLY A 128 -31.62 15.88 0.81
CA GLY A 128 -31.98 14.70 1.59
C GLY A 128 -31.37 13.35 1.14
N ASN A 129 -30.52 13.33 0.11
CA ASN A 129 -29.88 12.12 -0.42
C ASN A 129 -28.36 12.02 -0.13
N ALA A 130 -27.74 13.04 0.48
CA ALA A 130 -26.28 13.05 0.71
C ALA A 130 -25.79 11.84 1.52
N ALA A 131 -26.55 11.40 2.53
CA ALA A 131 -26.24 10.20 3.30
C ALA A 131 -26.28 8.92 2.45
N MET A 132 -27.22 8.81 1.51
CA MET A 132 -27.30 7.67 0.57
C MET A 132 -26.11 7.65 -0.39
N ASP A 133 -25.72 8.81 -0.91
CA ASP A 133 -24.56 8.94 -1.80
C ASP A 133 -23.25 8.61 -1.07
N ILE A 134 -23.09 9.07 0.17
CA ILE A 134 -21.95 8.73 1.02
C ILE A 134 -21.89 7.22 1.28
N HIS A 135 -23.02 6.58 1.60
CA HIS A 135 -23.07 5.13 1.77
C HIS A 135 -22.67 4.36 0.52
N ALA A 136 -23.11 4.79 -0.66
CA ALA A 136 -22.75 4.19 -1.93
C ALA A 136 -21.25 4.35 -2.23
N GLU A 137 -20.69 5.53 -1.97
CA GLU A 137 -19.24 5.78 -2.14
C GLU A 137 -18.40 4.99 -1.14
N MET A 138 -18.85 4.83 0.11
CA MET A 138 -18.18 3.96 1.09
C MET A 138 -18.10 2.51 0.60
N GLU A 139 -19.17 1.97 0.00
CA GLU A 139 -19.15 0.61 -0.56
C GLU A 139 -18.21 0.47 -1.75
N LYS A 140 -18.12 1.48 -2.60
CA LYS A 140 -17.12 1.53 -3.68
C LYS A 140 -15.71 1.48 -3.11
N ILE A 141 -15.42 2.26 -2.07
CA ILE A 141 -14.11 2.28 -1.39
C ILE A 141 -13.79 0.90 -0.81
N ALA A 142 -14.74 0.27 -0.10
CA ALA A 142 -14.58 -1.08 0.43
C ALA A 142 -14.22 -2.09 -0.66
N LYS A 143 -14.92 -2.03 -1.80
CA LYS A 143 -14.69 -2.91 -2.95
C LYS A 143 -13.34 -2.65 -3.63
N TYR A 144 -12.98 -1.38 -3.82
CA TYR A 144 -11.74 -1.01 -4.50
C TYR A 144 -10.50 -1.33 -3.67
N LEU A 145 -10.54 -1.03 -2.37
CA LEU A 145 -9.41 -1.20 -1.46
C LEU A 145 -9.39 -2.57 -0.77
N LYS A 146 -10.47 -3.35 -0.85
CA LYS A 146 -10.66 -4.61 -0.12
C LYS A 146 -10.48 -4.43 1.38
N ILE A 147 -11.08 -3.36 1.93
CA ILE A 147 -11.02 -3.03 3.36
C ILE A 147 -12.42 -2.96 3.96
N VAL A 148 -12.49 -3.11 5.27
CA VAL A 148 -13.73 -2.95 6.05
C VAL A 148 -13.97 -1.45 6.28
N VAL A 149 -15.17 -0.97 5.97
CA VAL A 149 -15.55 0.45 6.16
C VAL A 149 -16.84 0.65 6.95
N LYS A 150 -17.48 -0.44 7.38
CA LYS A 150 -18.70 -0.44 8.21
C LYS A 150 -18.58 -1.55 9.26
N TYR A 151 -19.06 -1.30 10.47
CA TYR A 151 -19.42 -2.38 11.39
C TYR A 151 -20.66 -3.08 10.80
N GLY A 152 -20.60 -4.40 10.67
CA GLY A 152 -21.74 -5.21 10.25
C GLY A 152 -22.83 -5.27 11.31
#